data_AF-A0ABD0KUL7-F1
#
_entry.id   AF-A0ABD0KUL7-F1
#
_cell.length_a   1.000
_cell.length_b   1.000
_cell.length_c   1.000
_cell.angle_alpha   90.00
_cell.angle_beta   90.00
_cell.angle_gamma   90.00
#
_symmetry.space_group_name_H-M   'P 1'
#
loop_
_entity.id
_entity.type
_entity.pdbx_description
1 polymer ?
#
loop_
_entity_poly.entity_id
_entity_poly.type
_entity_poly.pdbx_seq_one_letter_code
_entity_poly.pdbx_strand_id
1 'polypeptide(L)'
;MLLAALLLLVAGTGTSALTLHAVNHWGGGFQVEANVPICAELDGWKVHLTFSEDVDTLEVWVADATKVNSREFILTNKDFNGVQHNGDTLSFTFLGHGTGDIDPDVGVTVEGMADCSGGGGTLAPGETRPPTTRRPTTVPPNTG
;
A
#
# COMPACT_ATOMS: atom_id res chain seq x y z
N MET A 1 -32.67 -9.18 25.82
CA MET A 1 -31.64 -9.54 24.81
C MET A 1 -30.88 -8.26 24.49
N LEU A 2 -29.64 -8.14 24.99
CA LEU A 2 -28.79 -6.97 24.74
C LEU A 2 -28.27 -7.06 23.31
N LEU A 3 -28.63 -6.12 22.43
CA LEU A 3 -27.90 -5.91 21.18
C LEU A 3 -26.68 -5.04 21.50
N ALA A 4 -25.48 -5.61 21.39
CA ALA A 4 -24.25 -4.84 21.38
C ALA A 4 -24.14 -4.14 20.01
N ALA A 5 -24.17 -2.81 20.00
CA ALA A 5 -23.83 -2.02 18.83
C ALA A 5 -22.31 -2.09 18.65
N LEU A 6 -21.86 -2.89 17.68
CA LEU A 6 -20.47 -2.92 17.25
C LEU A 6 -20.19 -1.61 16.50
N LEU A 7 -19.55 -0.67 17.18
CA LEU A 7 -19.08 0.57 16.59
C LEU A 7 -17.91 0.24 15.64
N LEU A 8 -18.19 0.04 14.34
CA LEU A 8 -17.13 0.04 13.33
C LEU A 8 -16.55 1.45 13.26
N LEU A 9 -15.39 1.65 13.86
CA LEU A 9 -14.57 2.82 13.60
C LEU A 9 -14.03 2.65 12.17
N VAL A 10 -14.74 3.17 11.18
CA VAL A 10 -14.15 3.38 9.85
C VAL A 10 -13.20 4.55 10.02
N ALA A 11 -11.94 4.25 10.35
CA ALA A 11 -10.87 5.21 10.19
C ALA A 11 -10.80 5.52 8.69
N GLY A 12 -11.35 6.67 8.28
CA GLY A 12 -11.17 7.20 6.94
C GLY A 12 -9.70 7.55 6.77
N THR A 13 -8.88 6.57 6.38
CA THR A 13 -7.53 6.79 5.91
C THR A 13 -7.66 7.47 4.56
N GLY A 14 -7.18 8.71 4.44
CA GLY A 14 -7.07 9.40 3.17
C GLY A 14 -6.22 8.55 2.22
N THR A 15 -6.90 7.87 1.30
CA THR A 15 -6.28 7.01 0.30
C THR A 15 -5.82 7.89 -0.84
N SER A 16 -4.50 8.07 -0.96
CA SER A 16 -3.92 8.57 -2.21
C SER A 16 -4.15 7.52 -3.28
N ALA A 17 -5.23 7.67 -4.03
CA ALA A 17 -5.53 6.83 -5.18
C ALA A 17 -4.66 7.29 -6.36
N LEU A 18 -3.61 6.52 -6.66
CA LEU A 18 -2.79 6.71 -7.86
C LEU A 18 -3.44 5.90 -8.99
N THR A 19 -3.63 6.50 -10.16
CA THR A 19 -4.04 5.76 -11.37
C THR A 19 -2.82 5.54 -12.26
N LEU A 20 -2.60 4.29 -12.65
CA LEU A 20 -1.55 3.85 -13.57
C LEU A 20 -2.18 3.32 -14.86
N HIS A 21 -1.38 3.31 -15.92
CA HIS A 21 -1.75 2.75 -17.21
C HIS A 21 -0.72 1.69 -17.63
N ALA A 22 -1.11 0.79 -18.52
CA ALA A 22 -0.17 -0.16 -19.09
C ALA A 22 0.91 0.57 -19.91
N VAL A 23 2.16 0.13 -19.77
CA VAL A 23 3.24 0.56 -20.65
C VAL A 23 3.26 -0.23 -21.96
N ASN A 24 2.61 -1.40 -21.97
CA ASN A 24 2.43 -2.26 -23.13
C ASN A 24 1.23 -3.20 -22.91
N HIS A 25 0.53 -3.56 -23.98
CA HIS A 25 -0.54 -4.57 -23.96
C HIS A 25 -0.52 -5.43 -25.23
N TRP A 26 -1.11 -6.61 -25.16
CA TRP A 26 -1.20 -7.57 -26.25
C TRP A 26 -2.41 -8.49 -26.07
N GLY A 27 -2.72 -9.28 -27.10
CA GLY A 27 -3.74 -10.32 -26.99
C GLY A 27 -3.44 -11.29 -25.85
N GLY A 28 -4.20 -11.19 -24.76
CA GLY A 28 -4.11 -12.02 -23.57
C GLY A 28 -3.50 -11.34 -22.34
N GLY A 29 -2.95 -10.12 -22.44
CA GLY A 29 -2.38 -9.47 -21.25
C GLY A 29 -1.76 -8.08 -21.47
N PHE A 30 -1.23 -7.53 -20.38
CA PHE A 30 -0.66 -6.20 -20.32
C PHE A 30 0.47 -6.13 -19.28
N GLN A 31 1.31 -5.10 -19.40
CA GLN A 31 2.42 -4.81 -18.49
C GLN A 31 2.25 -3.41 -17.91
N VAL A 32 2.45 -3.28 -16.59
CA VAL A 32 2.47 -1.99 -15.89
C VAL A 32 3.80 -1.82 -15.16
N GLU A 33 4.35 -0.61 -15.24
CA GLU A 33 5.47 -0.16 -14.41
C GLU A 33 4.93 0.82 -13.37
N ALA A 34 4.87 0.37 -12.11
CA ALA A 34 4.38 1.15 -11.00
C ALA A 34 5.52 1.91 -10.32
N ASN A 35 5.28 3.18 -10.03
CA ASN A 35 6.13 4.03 -9.19
C ASN A 35 5.23 4.71 -8.17
N VAL A 36 5.10 4.10 -6.98
CA VAL A 36 4.18 4.55 -5.95
C VAL A 36 4.94 5.39 -4.92
N PRO A 37 4.64 6.69 -4.76
CA PRO A 37 5.30 7.51 -3.75
C PRO A 37 4.91 7.05 -2.34
N ILE A 38 5.90 6.90 -1.46
CA ILE A 38 5.71 6.48 -0.07
C ILE A 38 5.78 7.69 0.84
N CYS A 39 4.70 7.93 1.59
CA CYS A 39 4.54 9.14 2.41
C CYS A 39 4.48 8.85 3.92
N ALA A 40 4.83 7.63 4.32
CA ALA A 40 4.88 7.16 5.70
C ALA A 40 5.96 6.07 5.85
N GLU A 41 6.40 5.82 7.09
CA GLU A 41 7.24 4.66 7.41
C GLU A 41 6.40 3.38 7.37
N LEU A 42 6.88 2.36 6.67
CA LEU A 42 6.22 1.06 6.54
C LEU A 42 7.21 -0.05 6.93
N ASP A 43 6.83 -0.92 7.87
CA ASP A 43 7.57 -2.15 8.23
C ASP A 43 7.04 -3.39 7.46
N GLY A 44 6.36 -3.13 6.36
CA GLY A 44 5.64 -4.07 5.52
C GLY A 44 4.58 -3.29 4.73
N TRP A 45 4.35 -3.67 3.48
CA TRP A 45 3.41 -2.98 2.61
C TRP A 45 2.40 -3.93 1.99
N LYS A 46 1.18 -3.40 1.85
CA LYS A 46 0.08 -4.03 1.13
C LYS A 46 -0.49 -3.03 0.15
N VAL A 47 -0.41 -3.37 -1.13
CA VAL A 47 -0.92 -2.55 -2.22
C VAL A 47 -2.20 -3.20 -2.74
N HIS A 48 -3.28 -2.43 -2.76
CA HIS A 48 -4.53 -2.80 -3.42
C HIS A 48 -4.51 -2.26 -4.84
N LEU A 49 -4.66 -3.16 -5.81
CA LEU A 49 -4.79 -2.87 -7.22
C LEU A 49 -6.24 -3.07 -7.63
N THR A 50 -6.86 -2.06 -8.23
CA THR A 50 -8.21 -2.11 -8.79
C THR A 50 -8.16 -1.85 -10.29
N PHE A 51 -8.78 -2.70 -11.10
CA PHE A 51 -8.73 -2.66 -12.56
C PHE A 51 -10.06 -2.18 -13.17
N SER A 52 -10.00 -1.38 -14.24
CA SER A 52 -11.20 -0.97 -14.99
C SER A 52 -11.80 -2.09 -15.85
N GLU A 53 -11.02 -3.12 -16.16
CA GLU A 53 -11.41 -4.33 -16.89
C GLU A 53 -11.13 -5.59 -16.07
N ASP A 54 -11.70 -6.73 -16.47
CA ASP A 54 -11.49 -8.01 -15.78
C ASP A 54 -10.10 -8.59 -16.07
N VAL A 55 -9.41 -9.01 -15.01
CA VAL A 55 -8.08 -9.63 -15.02
C VAL A 55 -8.16 -11.01 -14.37
N ASP A 56 -7.63 -12.02 -15.07
CA ASP A 56 -7.69 -13.41 -14.66
C ASP A 56 -6.58 -13.76 -13.67
N THR A 57 -5.35 -13.38 -13.99
CA THR A 57 -4.17 -13.65 -13.14
C THR A 57 -3.19 -12.49 -13.19
N LEU A 58 -2.36 -12.39 -12.15
CA LEU A 58 -1.37 -11.34 -12.01
C LEU A 58 0.00 -11.94 -11.66
N GLU A 59 1.05 -11.54 -12.37
CA GLU A 59 2.43 -11.92 -12.11
C GLU A 59 3.22 -10.71 -11.64
N VAL A 60 3.92 -10.87 -10.51
CA VAL A 60 4.80 -9.85 -9.94
C VAL A 60 5.94 -10.54 -9.21
N TRP A 61 7.17 -10.08 -9.40
CA TRP A 61 8.36 -10.76 -8.89
C TRP A 61 8.73 -10.37 -7.46
N VAL A 62 8.38 -9.14 -7.06
CA VAL A 62 8.79 -8.54 -5.78
C VAL A 62 7.69 -8.59 -4.72
N ALA A 63 6.57 -9.24 -5.00
CA ALA A 63 5.42 -9.34 -4.12
C ALA A 63 4.78 -10.72 -4.23
N ASP A 64 3.89 -11.03 -3.29
CA ASP A 64 2.91 -12.10 -3.42
C ASP A 64 1.56 -11.51 -3.76
N ALA A 65 1.00 -11.91 -4.91
CA ALA A 65 -0.29 -11.42 -5.40
C ALA A 65 -1.43 -12.33 -4.94
N THR A 66 -2.43 -11.74 -4.28
CA THR A 66 -3.66 -12.43 -3.88
C THR A 66 -4.83 -11.85 -4.67
N LYS A 67 -5.51 -12.70 -5.44
CA LYS A 67 -6.74 -12.29 -6.15
C LYS A 67 -7.90 -12.17 -5.17
N VAL A 68 -8.54 -11.00 -5.14
CA VAL A 68 -9.77 -10.76 -4.35
C VAL A 68 -11.00 -11.04 -5.19
N ASN A 69 -11.05 -10.48 -6.40
CA ASN A 69 -12.09 -10.72 -7.41
C ASN A 69 -11.52 -10.48 -8.83
N SER A 70 -12.35 -10.42 -9.87
CA SER A 70 -11.88 -10.23 -11.25
C SER A 70 -11.22 -8.87 -11.51
N ARG A 71 -11.45 -7.88 -10.65
CA ARG A 71 -10.95 -6.51 -10.82
C ARG A 71 -10.14 -6.01 -9.64
N GLU A 72 -9.75 -6.91 -8.72
CA GLU A 72 -9.06 -6.53 -7.50
C GLU A 72 -8.03 -7.57 -7.08
N PHE A 73 -6.80 -7.10 -6.86
CA PHE A 73 -5.69 -7.89 -6.37
C PHE A 73 -4.99 -7.15 -5.22
N ILE A 74 -4.52 -7.90 -4.23
CA ILE A 74 -3.70 -7.37 -3.13
C ILE A 74 -2.28 -7.91 -3.31
N LEU A 75 -1.32 -7.00 -3.42
CA LEU A 75 0.10 -7.33 -3.38
C LEU A 75 0.62 -7.18 -1.96
N THR A 76 1.26 -8.21 -1.44
CA THR A 76 1.97 -8.15 -0.15
C THR A 76 3.47 -8.27 -0.41
N ASN A 77 4.27 -7.47 0.30
CA ASN A 77 5.73 -7.52 0.18
C ASN A 77 6.30 -8.91 0.46
N LYS A 78 7.47 -9.18 -0.09
CA LYS A 78 8.31 -10.32 0.31
C LYS A 78 9.12 -9.94 1.54
N ASP A 79 9.67 -10.93 2.23
CA ASP A 79 10.43 -10.72 3.47
C ASP A 79 11.63 -9.78 3.31
N PHE A 80 12.21 -9.73 2.10
CA PHE A 80 13.40 -8.93 1.83
C PHE A 80 13.13 -7.45 1.47
N ASN A 81 11.89 -7.06 1.19
CA ASN A 81 11.56 -5.71 0.69
C ASN A 81 10.38 -5.05 1.41
N GLY A 82 10.08 -5.45 2.65
CA GLY A 82 8.96 -4.90 3.42
C GLY A 82 9.17 -3.48 3.92
N VAL A 83 10.41 -3.10 4.25
CA VAL A 83 10.71 -1.79 4.83
C VAL A 83 10.70 -0.71 3.75
N GLN A 84 9.92 0.36 3.96
CA GLN A 84 9.89 1.57 3.13
C GLN A 84 9.87 2.81 4.03
N HIS A 85 10.55 3.87 3.62
CA HIS A 85 10.66 5.13 4.36
C HIS A 85 9.81 6.23 3.72
N ASN A 86 9.46 7.25 4.52
CA ASN A 86 8.82 8.44 3.98
C ASN A 86 9.75 9.15 2.98
N GLY A 87 9.24 9.40 1.78
CA GLY A 87 9.96 9.96 0.65
C GLY A 87 10.46 8.92 -0.35
N ASP A 88 10.37 7.63 -0.02
CA ASP A 88 10.72 6.55 -0.95
C ASP A 88 9.74 6.49 -2.13
N THR A 89 10.15 5.79 -3.18
CA THR A 89 9.27 5.38 -4.26
C THR A 89 9.28 3.87 -4.35
N LEU A 90 8.14 3.25 -4.06
CA LEU A 90 7.95 1.82 -4.22
C LEU A 90 7.75 1.53 -5.72
N SER A 91 8.79 1.00 -6.35
CA SER A 91 8.80 0.65 -7.76
C SER A 91 8.69 -0.85 -7.98
N PHE A 92 7.78 -1.25 -8.88
CA PHE A 92 7.64 -2.64 -9.30
C PHE A 92 6.99 -2.75 -10.67
N THR A 93 7.23 -3.87 -11.34
CA THR A 93 6.57 -4.24 -12.60
C THR A 93 5.70 -5.45 -12.36
N PHE A 94 4.52 -5.45 -12.98
CA PHE A 94 3.65 -6.61 -12.99
C PHE A 94 3.05 -6.83 -14.37
N LEU A 95 2.69 -8.10 -14.63
CA LEU A 95 1.95 -8.52 -15.81
C LEU A 95 0.56 -8.96 -15.39
N GLY A 96 -0.47 -8.44 -16.06
CA GLY A 96 -1.84 -8.93 -15.92
C GLY A 96 -2.22 -9.76 -17.14
N HIS A 97 -2.94 -10.85 -16.91
CA HIS A 97 -3.46 -11.70 -17.98
C HIS A 97 -4.98 -11.71 -17.95
N GLY A 98 -5.60 -11.75 -19.12
CA GLY A 98 -7.05 -11.80 -19.27
C GLY A 98 -7.47 -12.33 -20.64
N THR A 99 -8.72 -12.06 -21.02
CA THR A 99 -9.28 -12.55 -22.29
C THR A 99 -9.37 -11.43 -23.33
N GLY A 100 -8.81 -11.66 -24.52
CA GLY A 100 -8.81 -10.68 -25.60
C GLY A 100 -7.66 -9.69 -25.49
N ASP A 101 -7.78 -8.55 -26.18
CA ASP A 101 -6.83 -7.44 -26.07
C ASP A 101 -7.39 -6.47 -25.02
N ILE A 102 -6.77 -6.44 -23.83
CA ILE A 102 -7.21 -5.67 -22.67
C ILE A 102 -6.16 -4.60 -22.32
N ASP A 103 -6.60 -3.42 -21.89
CA ASP A 103 -5.73 -2.30 -21.52
C ASP A 103 -6.36 -1.52 -20.33
N PRO A 104 -6.36 -2.13 -19.13
CA PRO A 104 -7.07 -1.55 -17.99
C PRO A 104 -6.32 -0.36 -17.38
N ASP A 105 -7.11 0.63 -16.94
CA ASP A 105 -6.66 1.60 -15.94
C ASP A 105 -6.52 0.89 -14.59
N VAL A 106 -5.43 1.18 -13.88
CA VAL A 106 -5.11 0.55 -12.60
C VAL A 106 -5.12 1.59 -11.49
N GLY A 107 -6.15 1.53 -10.63
CA GLY A 107 -6.17 2.23 -9.36
C GLY A 107 -5.26 1.55 -8.34
N VAL A 108 -4.48 2.33 -7.61
CA VAL A 108 -3.51 1.86 -6.62
C VAL A 108 -3.75 2.57 -5.30
N THR A 109 -3.87 1.80 -4.22
CA THR A 109 -3.85 2.32 -2.84
C THR A 109 -2.94 1.45 -1.97
N VAL A 110 -2.35 2.04 -0.93
CA VAL A 110 -1.44 1.34 -0.02
C VAL A 110 -1.94 1.48 1.40
N GLU A 111 -2.04 0.36 2.12
CA GLU A 111 -2.47 0.37 3.52
C GLU A 111 -1.48 1.17 4.39
N GLY A 112 -2.01 1.93 5.35
CA GLY A 112 -1.19 2.72 6.28
C GLY A 112 -0.60 4.00 5.68
N MET A 113 -0.81 4.27 4.39
CA MET A 113 -0.49 5.58 3.81
C MET A 113 -1.63 6.58 4.02
N ALA A 114 -1.31 7.73 4.60
CA ALA A 114 -2.15 8.92 4.53
C ALA A 114 -1.86 9.69 3.25
N ASP A 115 -2.75 10.62 2.89
CA ASP A 115 -2.55 11.45 1.70
C ASP A 115 -1.19 12.14 1.71
N CYS A 116 -0.44 11.99 0.63
CA CYS A 116 0.89 12.62 0.42
C CYS A 116 0.86 14.17 0.43
N SER A 117 -0.28 14.79 0.77
CA SER A 117 -0.50 16.23 0.87
C SER A 117 0.30 16.93 1.98
N GLY A 118 0.99 16.19 2.85
CA GLY A 118 1.89 16.73 3.87
C GLY A 118 3.35 16.58 3.47
N GLY A 119 3.91 17.58 2.79
CA GLY A 119 5.34 17.64 2.46
C GLY A 119 6.22 17.46 3.71
N GLY A 120 6.75 16.24 3.87
CA GLY A 120 7.79 15.94 4.84
C GLY A 120 9.09 16.59 4.39
N GLY A 121 9.41 17.75 4.96
CA GLY A 121 10.66 18.45 4.69
C GLY A 121 11.86 17.53 4.95
N THR A 122 12.74 17.44 3.96
CA THR A 122 14.08 16.87 4.13
C THR A 122 14.84 17.68 5.17
N LEU A 123 15.28 17.05 6.26
CA LEU A 123 16.29 17.64 7.13
C LEU A 123 17.64 17.59 6.42
N ALA A 124 18.46 18.63 6.61
CA ALA A 124 19.75 18.74 5.95
C ALA A 124 20.69 17.57 6.33
N PRO A 125 21.67 17.21 5.48
CA PRO A 125 22.63 16.17 5.81
C PRO A 125 23.35 16.47 7.13
N GLY A 126 23.17 15.61 8.14
CA GLY A 126 23.82 15.72 9.45
C GLY A 126 22.89 15.87 10.67
N GLU A 127 21.57 15.97 10.48
CA GLU A 127 20.63 16.00 11.61
C GLU A 127 20.06 14.62 11.94
N THR A 128 20.37 14.13 13.14
CA THR A 128 19.71 12.96 13.73
C THR A 128 18.50 13.43 14.54
N ARG A 129 17.33 12.82 14.32
CA ARG A 129 16.16 13.06 15.18
C ARG A 129 16.47 12.66 16.63
N PRO A 130 16.05 13.42 17.65
CA PRO A 130 16.22 13.03 19.04
C PRO A 130 15.50 11.70 19.31
N PRO A 131 16.09 10.77 20.10
CA PRO A 131 15.40 9.54 20.47
C PRO A 131 14.12 9.88 21.23
N THR A 132 12.98 9.36 20.79
CA THR A 132 11.72 9.42 21.54
C THR A 132 11.79 8.38 22.66
N THR A 133 12.36 8.76 23.80
CA THR A 133 12.24 7.99 25.04
C THR A 133 10.78 7.99 25.46
N ARG A 134 10.08 6.86 25.25
CA ARG A 134 8.80 6.63 25.94
C ARG A 134 9.08 6.67 27.44
N ARG A 135 8.49 7.66 28.13
CA ARG A 135 8.52 7.74 29.60
C ARG A 135 7.92 6.44 30.16
N PRO A 136 8.63 5.70 31.03
CA PRO A 136 8.02 4.59 31.75
C PRO A 136 6.84 5.11 32.58
N THR A 137 5.65 4.57 32.35
CA THR A 137 4.50 4.82 33.22
C THR A 137 4.76 4.08 34.53
N THR A 138 5.14 4.82 35.57
CA THR A 138 5.19 4.29 36.94
C THR A 138 3.77 3.97 37.39
N VAL A 139 3.46 2.69 37.53
CA VAL A 139 2.26 2.20 38.22
C VAL A 139 2.39 2.57 39.71
N PRO A 140 1.44 3.30 40.31
CA PRO A 140 1.47 3.57 41.75
C PRO A 140 1.24 2.26 42.54
N PRO A 141 1.86 2.11 43.73
CA PRO A 141 1.70 0.91 44.53
C PRO A 141 0.27 0.78 45.07
N ASN A 142 -0.37 -0.36 44.79
CA ASN A 142 -1.66 -0.72 45.37
C ASN A 142 -1.49 -0.93 46.88
N THR A 143 -2.18 -0.12 47.68
CA THR A 143 -2.41 -0.39 49.11
C THR A 143 -3.93 -0.49 49.31
N GLY A 144 -4.40 -1.72 49.53
CA GLY A 144 -5.80 -2.08 49.75
C GLY A 144 -5.94 -3.58 49.81
#